data_AF-A0A5J4X3F6-F1
#
_entry.id   AF-A0A5J4X3F6-F1
#
_cell.length_a   1.000
_cell.length_b   1.000
_cell.length_c   1.000
_cell.angle_alpha   90.00
_cell.angle_beta   90.00
_cell.angle_gamma   90.00
#
_symmetry.space_group_name_H-M   'P 1'
#
loop_
_entity.id
_entity.type
_entity.pdbx_description
1 polymer ?
#
loop_
_entity_poly.entity_id
_entity_poly.type
_entity_poly.pdbx_seq_one_letter_code
_entity_poly.pdbx_strand_id
1 'polypeptide(L)'
;MANSSQWPSKWLQKFFTQPGSEFYCCCRPSWIEEECRHALHRNNDDSDDEGDKFCAEVILGRRDSSSASGFSDEQNNEIQEFYIQLHQQYVASPPGLYDVKSKYSQGVYGKCPRLICQKQHLIPMQLSKDEDQKGIAMYCVRCNEIFLPSYLRHARLDGRAFGLSFAALFFIQYPELIPNQKTYLYNDYAPRVFGFRMKGLTHQNRFEFIR
;
A
#
# COMPACT_ATOMS: atom_id res chain seq x y z
N MET A 1 -10.05 2.46 -19.78
CA MET A 1 -9.34 3.70 -20.14
C MET A 1 -10.05 4.82 -19.42
N ALA A 2 -9.40 5.42 -18.41
CA ALA A 2 -9.98 6.51 -17.62
C ALA A 2 -10.07 7.79 -18.48
N ASN A 3 -11.22 8.46 -18.44
CA ASN A 3 -11.46 9.71 -19.17
C ASN A 3 -10.55 10.82 -18.60
N SER A 4 -10.08 11.74 -19.44
CA SER A 4 -9.17 12.83 -19.05
C SER A 4 -9.72 13.74 -17.93
N SER A 5 -11.03 13.72 -17.71
CA SER A 5 -11.73 14.48 -16.66
C SER A 5 -11.70 13.87 -15.25
N GLN A 6 -11.06 12.71 -15.06
CA GLN A 6 -11.02 12.03 -13.75
C GLN A 6 -9.93 12.58 -12.82
N TRP A 7 -8.90 13.22 -13.36
CA TRP A 7 -7.69 13.58 -12.62
C TRP A 7 -7.59 15.11 -12.42
N PRO A 8 -7.27 15.59 -11.21
CA PRO A 8 -7.06 17.02 -10.95
C PRO A 8 -5.91 17.63 -11.76
N SER A 9 -4.86 16.85 -12.04
CA SER A 9 -3.65 17.34 -12.72
C SER A 9 -3.08 16.34 -13.74
N LYS A 10 -2.32 16.88 -14.70
CA LYS A 10 -1.54 16.08 -15.66
C LYS A 10 -0.47 15.24 -14.96
N TRP A 11 0.08 15.73 -13.85
CA TRP A 11 1.06 14.99 -13.06
C TRP A 11 0.43 13.72 -12.46
N LEU A 12 -0.74 13.83 -11.82
CA LEU A 12 -1.46 12.66 -11.30
C LEU A 12 -1.82 11.67 -12.42
N GLN A 13 -2.27 12.18 -13.57
CA GLN A 13 -2.52 11.31 -14.73
C GLN A 13 -1.27 10.52 -15.13
N LYS A 14 -0.10 11.16 -15.19
CA LYS A 14 1.17 10.47 -15.47
C LYS A 14 1.54 9.48 -14.37
N PHE A 15 1.41 9.87 -13.10
CA PHE A 15 1.71 9.02 -11.94
C PHE A 15 0.92 7.70 -11.99
N PHE A 16 -0.39 7.76 -12.26
CA PHE A 16 -1.26 6.59 -12.35
C PHE A 16 -1.12 5.78 -13.66
N THR A 17 -0.29 6.23 -14.61
CA THR A 17 0.09 5.40 -15.77
C THR A 17 1.35 4.55 -15.50
N GLN A 18 2.06 4.80 -14.41
CA GLN A 18 3.28 4.05 -14.08
C GLN A 18 2.95 2.62 -13.62
N PRO A 19 3.79 1.63 -13.95
CA PRO A 19 3.64 0.26 -13.45
C PRO A 19 3.73 0.21 -11.92
N GLY A 20 2.82 -0.52 -11.27
CA GLY A 20 2.77 -0.60 -9.80
C GLY A 20 1.76 0.36 -9.18
N SER A 21 1.32 1.38 -9.91
CA SER A 21 0.34 2.35 -9.40
C SER A 21 -1.04 1.75 -9.08
N GLU A 22 -1.27 0.48 -9.45
CA GLU A 22 -2.53 -0.21 -9.21
C GLU A 22 -2.87 -0.35 -7.72
N PHE A 23 -1.88 -0.24 -6.83
CA PHE A 23 -2.10 -0.30 -5.39
C PHE A 23 -2.71 1.01 -4.84
N TYR A 24 -2.28 2.17 -5.35
CA TYR A 24 -2.75 3.47 -4.86
C TYR A 24 -4.21 3.74 -5.21
N CYS A 25 -4.99 4.22 -4.26
CA CYS A 25 -6.34 4.71 -4.49
C CYS A 25 -6.32 6.05 -5.21
N CYS A 26 -7.25 6.24 -6.15
CA CYS A 26 -7.47 7.54 -6.78
C CYS A 26 -8.18 8.44 -5.76
N CYS A 27 -7.42 9.18 -4.94
CA CYS A 27 -7.99 10.09 -3.96
C CYS A 27 -8.97 11.06 -4.64
N ARG A 28 -10.13 11.30 -4.01
CA ARG A 28 -11.16 12.18 -4.59
C ARG A 28 -10.62 13.60 -4.71
N PRO A 29 -10.85 14.31 -5.84
CA PRO A 29 -10.39 15.69 -6.01
C PRO A 29 -10.79 16.61 -4.85
N SER A 30 -12.06 16.52 -4.41
CA SER A 30 -12.58 17.32 -3.29
C SER A 30 -11.90 17.01 -1.97
N TRP A 31 -11.46 15.77 -1.75
CA TRP A 31 -10.72 15.40 -0.54
C TRP A 31 -9.29 15.93 -0.59
N ILE A 32 -8.61 15.79 -1.74
CA ILE A 32 -7.26 16.34 -1.94
C ILE A 32 -7.26 17.86 -1.74
N GLU A 33 -8.25 18.57 -2.30
CA GLU A 33 -8.37 20.02 -2.14
C GLU A 33 -8.51 20.45 -0.69
N GLU A 34 -9.31 19.74 0.11
CA GLU A 34 -9.50 20.02 1.52
C GLU A 34 -8.22 19.77 2.32
N GLU A 35 -7.59 18.61 2.14
CA GLU A 35 -6.37 18.27 2.89
C GLU A 35 -5.18 19.12 2.49
N CYS A 36 -5.01 19.43 1.19
CA CYS A 36 -4.01 20.40 0.76
C CYS A 36 -4.27 21.77 1.40
N ARG A 37 -5.53 22.21 1.54
CA ARG A 37 -5.85 23.46 2.23
C ARG A 37 -5.46 23.38 3.70
N HIS A 38 -5.79 22.30 4.40
CA HIS A 38 -5.42 22.12 5.80
C HIS A 38 -3.91 22.05 6.02
N ALA A 39 -3.19 21.32 5.17
CA ALA A 39 -1.72 21.26 5.20
C ALA A 39 -1.11 22.67 5.09
N LEU A 40 -1.59 23.46 4.11
CA LEU A 40 -1.16 24.84 3.88
C LEU A 40 -1.48 25.82 5.03
N HIS A 41 -2.51 25.56 5.84
CA HIS A 41 -2.89 26.46 6.95
C HIS A 41 -2.24 26.08 8.28
N ARG A 42 -1.83 24.81 8.46
CA ARG A 42 -1.21 24.33 9.71
C ARG A 42 0.21 24.84 9.89
N ASN A 43 0.89 25.20 8.81
CA ASN A 43 2.33 25.38 8.82
C ASN A 43 2.81 26.84 8.62
N ASN A 44 1.89 27.82 8.62
CA ASN A 44 2.12 29.26 8.35
C ASN A 44 3.25 29.97 9.17
N ASP A 45 4.02 29.26 9.99
CA ASP A 45 5.15 29.74 10.80
C ASP A 45 6.52 29.14 10.41
N ASP A 46 6.61 28.19 9.45
CA ASP A 46 7.86 27.48 9.09
C ASP A 46 8.28 27.61 7.61
N SER A 47 9.59 27.54 7.33
CA SER A 47 10.20 27.68 6.00
C SER A 47 10.06 26.46 5.08
N ASP A 48 9.71 25.29 5.62
CA ASP A 48 9.47 24.06 4.84
C ASP A 48 8.17 24.15 4.00
N ASP A 49 7.40 25.22 4.18
CA ASP A 49 6.11 25.45 3.53
C ASP A 49 6.15 25.72 2.04
N GLU A 50 7.26 26.24 1.53
CA GLU A 50 7.31 26.61 0.13
C GLU A 50 7.33 25.36 -0.78
N GLY A 51 7.97 24.28 -0.33
CA GLY A 51 8.02 23.00 -1.02
C GLY A 51 6.66 22.28 -1.02
N ASP A 52 6.03 22.14 0.14
CA ASP A 52 4.71 21.52 0.26
C ASP A 52 3.65 22.29 -0.51
N LYS A 53 3.71 23.63 -0.50
CA LYS A 53 2.84 24.48 -1.30
C LYS A 53 3.04 24.28 -2.79
N PHE A 54 4.28 24.20 -3.24
CA PHE A 54 4.59 23.87 -4.63
C PHE A 54 3.97 22.51 -5.02
N CYS A 55 4.20 21.47 -4.23
CA CYS A 55 3.67 20.13 -4.48
C CYS A 55 2.14 20.11 -4.50
N ALA A 56 1.49 20.77 -3.54
CA ALA A 56 0.04 20.90 -3.48
C ALA A 56 -0.54 21.59 -4.72
N GLU A 57 0.06 22.70 -5.19
CA GLU A 57 -0.38 23.39 -6.40
C GLU A 57 -0.27 22.51 -7.65
N VAL A 58 0.79 21.71 -7.76
CA VAL A 58 0.97 20.77 -8.88
C VAL A 58 -0.05 19.64 -8.84
N ILE A 59 -0.25 19.02 -7.68
CA ILE A 59 -1.23 17.92 -7.51
C ILE A 59 -2.65 18.41 -7.81
N LEU A 60 -3.00 19.63 -7.40
CA LEU A 60 -4.29 20.27 -7.66
C LEU A 60 -4.43 20.79 -9.10
N GLY A 61 -3.38 20.70 -9.93
CA GLY A 61 -3.40 21.16 -11.32
C GLY A 61 -3.42 22.68 -11.47
N ARG A 62 -3.09 23.42 -10.40
CA ARG A 62 -2.97 24.89 -10.39
C ARG A 62 -1.62 25.36 -10.92
N ARG A 63 -0.62 24.48 -10.88
CA ARG A 63 0.73 24.69 -11.42
C ARG A 63 1.10 23.55 -12.35
N ASP A 64 1.46 23.88 -13.59
CA ASP A 64 2.01 22.96 -14.58
C ASP A 64 3.51 23.25 -14.76
N SER A 65 4.27 22.28 -15.29
CA SER A 65 5.68 22.50 -15.65
C SER A 65 5.79 23.55 -16.75
N SER A 66 6.59 24.59 -16.53
CA SER A 66 6.87 25.64 -17.52
C SER A 66 7.77 25.17 -18.67
N SER A 67 8.50 24.07 -18.47
CA SER A 67 9.38 23.45 -19.46
C SER A 67 8.63 22.46 -20.36
N ALA A 68 9.08 22.34 -21.62
CA ALA A 68 8.61 21.29 -22.51
C ALA A 68 8.99 19.87 -22.03
N SER A 69 10.05 19.76 -21.23
CA SER A 69 10.56 18.50 -20.67
C SER A 69 9.83 18.03 -19.40
N GLY A 70 9.01 18.87 -18.76
CA GLY A 70 8.38 18.55 -17.47
C GLY A 70 9.22 18.97 -16.25
N PHE A 71 8.72 18.62 -15.07
CA PHE A 71 9.44 18.81 -13.80
C PHE A 71 10.75 18.01 -13.77
N SER A 72 11.76 18.49 -13.04
CA SER A 72 13.03 17.76 -12.84
C SER A 72 12.81 16.48 -12.03
N ASP A 73 13.80 15.59 -11.99
CA ASP A 73 13.72 14.35 -11.22
C ASP A 73 13.59 14.62 -9.72
N GLU A 74 14.29 15.63 -9.20
CA GLU A 74 14.20 16.09 -7.82
C GLU A 74 12.79 16.58 -7.50
N GLN A 75 12.23 17.45 -8.34
CA GLN A 75 10.86 17.94 -8.18
C GLN A 75 9.83 16.80 -8.26
N ASN A 76 10.01 15.86 -9.20
CA ASN A 76 9.10 14.71 -9.29
C ASN A 76 9.16 13.83 -8.04
N ASN A 77 10.34 13.66 -7.44
CA ASN A 77 10.49 12.92 -6.18
C ASN A 77 9.78 13.64 -5.03
N GLU A 78 9.97 14.95 -4.89
CA GLU A 78 9.28 15.77 -3.86
C GLU A 78 7.76 15.70 -4.02
N ILE A 79 7.23 15.89 -5.23
CA ILE A 79 5.79 15.81 -5.51
C ILE A 79 5.26 14.40 -5.20
N GLN A 80 6.03 13.36 -5.52
CA GLN A 80 5.67 11.98 -5.23
C GLN A 80 5.62 11.70 -3.72
N GLU A 81 6.63 12.13 -2.97
CA GLU A 81 6.67 11.97 -1.51
C GLU A 81 5.50 12.70 -0.84
N PHE A 82 5.20 13.92 -1.28
CA PHE A 82 4.03 14.67 -0.79
C PHE A 82 2.71 13.95 -1.13
N TYR A 83 2.56 13.41 -2.35
CA TYR A 83 1.38 12.63 -2.71
C TYR A 83 1.24 11.35 -1.88
N ILE A 84 2.34 10.67 -1.57
CA ILE A 84 2.37 9.47 -0.72
C ILE A 84 1.84 9.80 0.68
N GLN A 85 2.22 10.95 1.25
CA GLN A 85 1.73 11.40 2.55
C GLN A 85 0.22 11.68 2.52
N LEU A 86 -0.28 12.38 1.48
CA LEU A 86 -1.71 12.58 1.28
C LEU A 86 -2.44 11.25 1.13
N HIS A 87 -1.90 10.31 0.36
CA HIS A 87 -2.50 9.00 0.17
C HIS A 87 -2.57 8.21 1.49
N GLN A 88 -1.55 8.28 2.34
CA GLN A 88 -1.54 7.64 3.67
C GLN A 88 -2.69 8.12 4.54
N GLN A 89 -2.96 9.43 4.53
CA GLN A 89 -4.10 10.01 5.24
C GLN A 89 -5.43 9.62 4.57
N TYR A 90 -5.47 9.58 3.23
CA TYR A 90 -6.66 9.20 2.48
C TYR A 90 -7.12 7.80 2.81
N VAL A 91 -6.23 6.80 2.78
CA VAL A 91 -6.63 5.40 3.01
C VAL A 91 -7.20 5.17 4.40
N ALA A 92 -6.83 5.99 5.40
CA ALA A 92 -7.38 5.95 6.74
C ALA A 92 -8.74 6.68 6.88
N SER A 93 -9.12 7.52 5.91
CA SER A 93 -10.41 8.22 5.89
C SER A 93 -11.57 7.29 5.51
N PRO A 94 -12.83 7.62 5.86
CA PRO A 94 -14.00 6.83 5.44
C PRO A 94 -14.11 6.55 3.93
N PRO A 95 -13.95 7.53 3.02
CA PRO A 95 -13.97 7.25 1.58
C PRO A 95 -12.78 6.39 1.12
N GLY A 96 -11.59 6.61 1.68
CA GLY A 96 -10.42 5.81 1.32
C GLY A 96 -10.50 4.36 1.82
N LEU A 97 -11.03 4.12 3.02
CA LEU A 97 -11.31 2.77 3.53
C LEU A 97 -12.26 2.00 2.60
N TYR A 98 -13.29 2.68 2.07
CA TYR A 98 -14.20 2.08 1.10
C TYR A 98 -13.50 1.74 -0.22
N ASP A 99 -12.68 2.64 -0.76
CA ASP A 99 -11.94 2.41 -1.99
C ASP A 99 -10.93 1.26 -1.84
N VAL A 100 -10.22 1.20 -0.70
CA VAL A 100 -9.31 0.09 -0.39
C VAL A 100 -10.09 -1.21 -0.23
N LYS A 101 -11.26 -1.22 0.41
CA LYS A 101 -12.11 -2.41 0.54
C LYS A 101 -12.54 -2.95 -0.83
N SER A 102 -12.88 -2.07 -1.77
CA SER A 102 -13.21 -2.44 -3.14
C SER A 102 -12.03 -3.16 -3.82
N LYS A 103 -10.82 -2.58 -3.75
CA LYS A 103 -9.59 -3.19 -4.27
C LYS A 103 -9.19 -4.49 -3.57
N TYR A 104 -9.34 -4.54 -2.26
CA TYR A 104 -9.11 -5.73 -1.44
C TYR A 104 -10.04 -6.87 -1.89
N SER A 105 -11.32 -6.59 -2.09
CA SER A 105 -12.31 -7.58 -2.52
C SER A 105 -12.03 -8.11 -3.93
N GLN A 106 -11.46 -7.28 -4.80
CA GLN A 106 -11.01 -7.66 -6.15
C GLN A 106 -9.66 -8.43 -6.14
N GLY A 107 -8.95 -8.47 -5.02
CA GLY A 107 -7.65 -9.13 -4.91
C GLY A 107 -6.52 -8.37 -5.62
N VAL A 108 -6.66 -7.04 -5.79
CA VAL A 108 -5.66 -6.17 -6.44
C VAL A 108 -4.30 -6.28 -5.75
N TYR A 109 -4.31 -6.34 -4.42
CA TYR A 109 -3.14 -6.46 -3.55
C TYR A 109 -2.52 -7.87 -3.54
N GLY A 110 -3.08 -8.81 -4.29
CA GLY A 110 -2.59 -10.18 -4.35
C GLY A 110 -3.11 -11.06 -3.22
N LYS A 111 -2.50 -12.24 -3.13
CA LYS A 111 -3.02 -13.39 -2.39
C LYS A 111 -1.91 -14.02 -1.56
N CYS A 112 -2.26 -14.51 -0.37
CA CYS A 112 -1.32 -15.16 0.52
C CYS A 112 -0.65 -16.35 -0.19
N PRO A 113 0.70 -16.45 -0.16
CA PRO A 113 1.42 -17.53 -0.82
C PRO A 113 1.29 -18.87 -0.07
N ARG A 114 0.85 -18.85 1.20
CA ARG A 114 0.64 -20.08 1.96
C ARG A 114 -0.56 -20.84 1.41
N LEU A 115 -0.33 -22.10 1.02
CA LEU A 115 -1.39 -23.00 0.54
C LEU A 115 -2.56 -23.10 1.52
N ILE A 116 -2.24 -23.21 2.82
CA ILE A 116 -3.23 -23.30 3.90
C ILE A 116 -4.12 -22.06 4.03
N CYS A 117 -3.68 -20.92 3.49
CA CYS A 117 -4.45 -19.69 3.50
C CYS A 117 -5.49 -19.62 2.38
N GLN A 118 -5.59 -20.66 1.52
CA GLN A 118 -6.60 -20.77 0.47
C GLN A 118 -6.75 -19.49 -0.36
N LYS A 119 -5.62 -18.89 -0.77
CA LYS A 119 -5.58 -17.67 -1.57
C LYS A 119 -6.26 -16.45 -0.90
N GLN A 120 -6.21 -16.35 0.44
CA GLN A 120 -6.65 -15.16 1.19
C GLN A 120 -6.08 -13.88 0.58
N HIS A 121 -6.94 -12.87 0.38
CA HIS A 121 -6.50 -11.57 -0.11
C HIS A 121 -5.62 -10.86 0.91
N LEU A 122 -4.55 -10.25 0.43
CA LEU A 122 -3.60 -9.49 1.23
C LEU A 122 -4.01 -8.02 1.32
N ILE A 123 -3.56 -7.35 2.38
CA ILE A 123 -3.71 -5.90 2.52
C ILE A 123 -2.31 -5.26 2.56
N PRO A 124 -2.08 -4.14 1.86
CA PRO A 124 -0.81 -3.43 1.93
C PRO A 124 -0.62 -2.73 3.28
N MET A 125 0.64 -2.62 3.71
CA MET A 125 1.05 -1.85 4.88
C MET A 125 2.51 -1.41 4.77
N GLN A 126 2.91 -0.48 5.63
CA GLN A 126 4.32 -0.16 5.89
C GLN A 126 4.91 -1.20 6.86
N LEU A 127 6.17 -1.60 6.65
CA LEU A 127 6.86 -2.54 7.54
C LEU A 127 7.57 -1.86 8.71
N SER A 128 8.36 -0.82 8.43
CA SER A 128 9.18 -0.10 9.41
C SER A 128 9.04 1.41 9.26
N LYS A 129 9.34 2.15 10.34
CA LYS A 129 9.52 3.60 10.32
C LYS A 129 10.85 4.03 9.70
N ASP A 130 11.78 3.09 9.53
CA ASP A 130 13.12 3.39 9.04
C ASP A 130 13.09 3.83 7.58
N GLU A 131 13.72 4.96 7.30
CA GLU A 131 13.84 5.53 5.94
C GLU A 131 14.60 4.61 4.97
N ASP A 132 15.42 3.67 5.48
CA ASP A 132 16.12 2.68 4.66
C ASP A 132 15.21 1.52 4.21
N GLN A 133 14.03 1.37 4.84
CA GLN A 133 13.08 0.28 4.59
C GLN A 133 11.74 0.81 4.06
N LYS A 134 11.81 1.59 2.97
CA LYS A 134 10.62 2.19 2.34
C LYS A 134 9.68 1.19 1.66
N GLY A 135 10.10 -0.07 1.44
CA GLY A 135 9.32 -1.03 0.66
C GLY A 135 7.94 -1.34 1.27
N ILE A 136 6.92 -1.44 0.41
CA ILE A 136 5.59 -1.89 0.81
C ILE A 136 5.60 -3.38 1.21
N ALA A 137 4.83 -3.70 2.25
CA ALA A 137 4.64 -5.06 2.73
C ALA A 137 3.18 -5.49 2.64
N MET A 138 2.94 -6.80 2.58
CA MET A 138 1.62 -7.39 2.37
C MET A 138 1.22 -8.25 3.55
N TYR A 139 0.18 -7.85 4.28
CA TYR A 139 -0.30 -8.56 5.45
C TYR A 139 -1.43 -9.52 5.12
N CYS A 140 -1.35 -10.74 5.67
CA CYS A 140 -2.40 -11.75 5.60
C CYS A 140 -3.12 -11.88 6.94
N VAL A 141 -4.40 -11.48 6.97
CA VAL A 141 -5.27 -11.61 8.16
C VAL A 141 -5.56 -13.05 8.58
N ARG A 142 -5.29 -14.02 7.70
CA ARG A 142 -5.59 -15.43 7.98
C ARG A 142 -4.47 -16.13 8.73
N CYS A 143 -3.22 -15.92 8.35
CA CYS A 143 -2.06 -16.51 9.03
C CYS A 143 -1.33 -15.52 9.94
N ASN A 144 -1.77 -14.25 9.98
CA ASN A 144 -1.14 -13.17 10.74
C ASN A 144 0.34 -12.98 10.41
N GLU A 145 0.70 -13.10 9.13
CA GLU A 145 2.08 -12.91 8.66
C GLU A 145 2.16 -11.88 7.55
N ILE A 146 3.36 -11.34 7.39
CA ILE A 146 3.73 -10.33 6.42
C ILE A 146 4.55 -10.98 5.31
N PHE A 147 4.26 -10.58 4.07
CA PHE A 147 4.91 -11.07 2.86
C PHE A 147 5.41 -9.90 2.01
N LEU A 148 6.38 -10.19 1.16
CA LEU A 148 6.75 -9.28 0.08
C LEU A 148 5.70 -9.34 -1.05
N PRO A 149 5.48 -8.25 -1.79
CA PRO A 149 4.65 -8.27 -3.00
C PRO A 149 5.15 -9.30 -4.01
N SER A 150 4.22 -9.96 -4.72
CA SER A 150 4.57 -11.02 -5.66
C SER A 150 5.32 -10.54 -6.91
N TYR A 151 5.26 -9.25 -7.24
CA TYR A 151 5.90 -8.68 -8.42
C TYR A 151 6.89 -7.58 -8.05
N LEU A 152 8.04 -7.56 -8.73
CA LEU A 152 9.11 -6.57 -8.50
C LEU A 152 8.64 -5.12 -8.67
N ARG A 153 7.68 -4.86 -9.57
CA ARG A 153 7.09 -3.52 -9.76
C ARG A 153 6.37 -3.01 -8.51
N HIS A 154 5.78 -3.91 -7.72
CA HIS A 154 5.11 -3.58 -6.47
C HIS A 154 6.09 -3.49 -5.30
N ALA A 155 7.18 -4.27 -5.32
CA ALA A 155 8.22 -4.23 -4.29
C ALA A 155 8.98 -2.88 -4.22
N ARG A 156 8.91 -2.06 -5.28
CA ARG A 156 9.51 -0.71 -5.34
C ARG A 156 8.59 0.39 -4.81
N LEU A 157 7.33 0.08 -4.47
CA LEU A 157 6.40 1.07 -3.96
C LEU A 157 6.73 1.42 -2.51
N ASP A 158 6.53 2.68 -2.16
CA ASP A 158 6.70 3.15 -0.78
C ASP A 158 5.53 2.70 0.11
N GLY A 159 5.84 1.94 1.16
CA GLY A 159 4.89 1.47 2.16
C GLY A 159 4.29 2.59 3.00
N ARG A 160 4.94 3.77 3.10
CA ARG A 160 4.41 4.96 3.77
C ARG A 160 3.04 5.35 3.26
N ALA A 161 2.77 5.10 1.97
CA ALA A 161 1.47 5.37 1.36
C ALA A 161 0.30 4.67 2.04
N PHE A 162 0.54 3.59 2.78
CA PHE A 162 -0.49 2.93 3.60
C PHE A 162 -0.25 3.17 5.09
N GLY A 163 1.01 3.26 5.52
CA GLY A 163 1.35 3.42 6.92
C GLY A 163 1.35 2.10 7.70
N LEU A 164 1.90 2.15 8.92
CA LEU A 164 2.19 0.96 9.74
C LEU A 164 0.94 0.30 10.32
N SER A 165 -0.03 1.12 10.74
CA SER A 165 -1.22 0.68 11.46
C SER A 165 -2.42 0.43 10.54
N PHE A 166 -2.30 0.69 9.24
CA PHE A 166 -3.43 0.67 8.33
C PHE A 166 -4.08 -0.71 8.21
N ALA A 167 -3.30 -1.79 8.16
CA ALA A 167 -3.84 -3.15 8.14
C ALA A 167 -4.74 -3.43 9.36
N ALA A 168 -4.30 -3.02 10.55
CA ALA A 168 -5.09 -3.17 11.78
C ALA A 168 -6.35 -2.30 11.73
N LEU A 169 -6.22 -1.02 11.37
CA LEU A 169 -7.36 -0.10 11.21
C LEU A 169 -8.41 -0.66 10.24
N PHE A 170 -7.97 -1.18 9.10
CA PHE A 170 -8.84 -1.74 8.07
C PHE A 170 -9.67 -2.92 8.59
N PHE A 171 -9.07 -3.84 9.34
CA PHE A 171 -9.79 -4.99 9.90
C PHE A 171 -10.62 -4.66 11.15
N ILE A 172 -10.28 -3.60 11.88
CA ILE A 172 -11.17 -3.05 12.92
C ILE A 172 -12.44 -2.49 12.26
N GLN A 173 -12.30 -1.79 11.13
CA GLN A 173 -13.43 -1.22 10.41
C GLN A 173 -14.29 -2.29 9.71
N TYR A 174 -13.67 -3.36 9.20
CA TYR A 174 -14.33 -4.42 8.44
C TYR A 174 -14.08 -5.81 9.04
N PRO A 175 -14.58 -6.09 10.26
CA PRO A 175 -14.37 -7.35 10.96
C PRO A 175 -14.97 -8.55 10.20
N GLU A 176 -15.97 -8.32 9.33
CA GLU A 176 -16.58 -9.36 8.50
C GLU A 176 -15.62 -9.94 7.45
N LEU A 177 -14.52 -9.25 7.14
CA LEU A 177 -13.49 -9.73 6.22
C LEU A 177 -12.47 -10.66 6.89
N ILE A 178 -12.50 -10.79 8.22
CA ILE A 178 -11.63 -11.68 8.98
C ILE A 178 -12.19 -13.11 8.88
N PRO A 179 -11.44 -14.08 8.30
CA PRO A 179 -11.90 -15.44 8.18
C PRO A 179 -12.00 -16.11 9.56
N ASN A 180 -13.03 -16.93 9.77
CA ASN A 180 -13.20 -17.72 11.00
C ASN A 180 -11.98 -18.62 11.24
N GLN A 181 -11.23 -18.37 12.32
CA GLN A 181 -10.01 -19.10 12.68
C GLN A 181 -10.25 -20.60 12.97
N LYS A 182 -11.47 -20.97 13.36
CA LYS A 182 -11.86 -22.32 13.79
C LYS A 182 -11.71 -23.40 12.69
N THR A 183 -11.46 -23.04 11.44
CA THR A 183 -11.33 -24.00 10.33
C THR A 183 -9.87 -24.37 9.98
N TYR A 184 -8.87 -23.74 10.61
CA TYR A 184 -7.47 -23.80 10.10
C TYR A 184 -6.39 -24.16 11.11
N LEU A 185 -6.72 -24.24 12.40
CA LEU A 185 -5.91 -25.04 13.30
C LEU A 185 -6.00 -26.47 12.76
N TYR A 186 -4.88 -26.98 12.24
CA TYR A 186 -4.69 -28.42 12.04
C TYR A 186 -5.36 -29.09 10.82
N ASN A 187 -5.60 -28.40 9.71
CA ASN A 187 -5.78 -29.11 8.42
C ASN A 187 -4.42 -29.36 7.74
N ASP A 188 -3.59 -30.13 8.45
CA ASP A 188 -2.83 -31.28 7.96
C ASP A 188 -2.04 -31.17 6.64
N TYR A 189 -1.31 -30.07 6.39
CA TYR A 189 -0.14 -30.20 5.49
C TYR A 189 0.87 -31.12 6.17
N ALA A 190 0.77 -32.39 5.85
CA ALA A 190 1.66 -33.41 6.34
C ALA A 190 2.59 -33.80 5.20
N PRO A 191 3.88 -33.42 5.24
CA PRO A 191 4.82 -33.79 4.21
C PRO A 191 4.86 -35.32 4.10
N ARG A 192 4.80 -35.82 2.87
CA ARG A 192 4.84 -37.25 2.55
C ARG A 192 6.04 -37.56 1.69
N VAL A 193 6.74 -38.64 2.02
CA VAL A 193 7.84 -39.20 1.21
C VAL A 193 7.42 -40.63 0.85
N PHE A 194 7.36 -40.94 -0.44
CA PHE A 194 6.81 -42.20 -0.96
C PHE A 194 5.41 -42.55 -0.42
N GLY A 195 4.54 -41.55 -0.19
CA GLY A 195 3.18 -41.73 0.34
C GLY A 195 3.08 -41.82 1.87
N PHE A 196 4.21 -42.04 2.56
CA PHE A 196 4.25 -42.12 4.02
C PHE A 196 4.30 -40.74 4.66
N ARG A 197 3.40 -40.49 5.62
CA ARG A 197 3.36 -39.24 6.40
C ARG A 197 4.58 -39.18 7.31
N MET A 198 5.35 -38.10 7.20
CA MET A 198 6.48 -37.87 8.09
C MET A 198 5.97 -37.51 9.49
N LYS A 199 6.41 -38.24 10.53
CA LYS A 199 6.19 -37.88 11.94
C LYS A 199 7.36 -37.02 12.41
N GLY A 200 7.10 -36.02 13.25
CA GLY A 200 8.17 -35.34 14.01
C GLY A 200 8.87 -34.15 13.34
N LEU A 201 8.33 -33.57 12.26
CA LEU A 201 8.75 -32.23 11.83
C LEU A 201 8.07 -31.16 12.71
N THR A 202 8.38 -31.16 14.00
CA THR A 202 8.21 -29.95 14.81
C THR A 202 9.29 -28.95 14.38
N HIS A 203 8.97 -27.66 14.44
CA HIS A 203 9.74 -26.54 13.87
C HIS A 203 11.20 -26.41 14.35
N GLN A 204 11.69 -27.29 15.24
CA GLN A 204 12.96 -27.20 15.96
C GLN A 204 14.16 -27.86 15.27
N ASN A 205 14.01 -28.76 14.30
CA ASN A 205 15.15 -29.55 13.77
C ASN A 205 15.70 -29.09 12.41
N ARG A 206 15.61 -27.79 12.07
CA ARG A 206 15.80 -27.34 10.68
C ARG A 206 17.25 -27.08 10.22
N PHE A 207 18.29 -27.23 11.06
CA PHE A 207 19.66 -26.83 10.67
C PHE A 207 20.82 -27.75 11.09
N GLU A 208 20.63 -29.04 11.37
CA GLU A 208 21.76 -29.94 11.73
C GLU A 208 22.31 -30.82 10.59
N PHE A 209 21.77 -30.75 9.37
CA PHE A 209 22.12 -31.71 8.31
C PHE A 209 22.96 -31.16 7.13
N ILE A 210 23.72 -30.08 7.35
CA ILE A 210 24.80 -29.70 6.42
C ILE A 210 26.10 -29.63 7.22
N ARG A 211 26.82 -30.75 7.26
CA ARG A 211 28.25 -30.84 7.56
C ARG A 211 28.95 -31.39 6.33
#